data_AF-A0A3M1TG27-F1
#
_entry.id   AF-A0A3M1TG27-F1
#
_cell.length_a   1.000
_cell.length_b   1.000
_cell.length_c   1.000
_cell.angle_alpha   90.00
_cell.angle_beta   90.00
_cell.angle_gamma   90.00
#
_symmetry.space_group_name_H-M   'P 1'
#
loop_
_entity.id
_entity.type
_entity.pdbx_description
1 polymer ?
#
loop_
_entity_poly.entity_id
_entity_poly.type
_entity_poly.pdbx_seq_one_letter_code
_entity_poly.pdbx_strand_id
1 'polypeptide(L)' 'MAERRKRLLETARALRSRLRELERSEVPEFERPMREVALRALRGELSEVGRELQRLAVC' A
#
# COMPACT_ATOMS: atom_id res chain seq x y z
N MET A 1 -6.22 19.89 7.99
CA MET A 1 -5.75 19.30 6.71
C MET A 1 -4.31 18.76 6.79
N ALA A 2 -3.33 19.54 7.29
CA ALA A 2 -1.92 19.13 7.33
C ALA A 2 -1.66 17.81 8.06
N GLU A 3 -2.24 17.62 9.25
CA GLU A 3 -2.05 16.39 10.05
C GLU A 3 -2.64 15.13 9.37
N ARG A 4 -3.83 15.24 8.77
CA ARG A 4 -4.45 14.13 8.02
C ARG A 4 -3.61 13.76 6.79
N ARG A 5 -3.12 14.75 6.04
CA ARG A 5 -2.25 14.53 4.89
C ARG A 5 -0.93 13.87 5.31
N LYS A 6 -0.32 14.31 6.42
CA LYS A 6 0.90 13.71 6.97
C LYS A 6 0.69 12.23 7.29
N ARG A 7 -0.39 11.88 8.00
CA ARG A 7 -0.71 10.48 8.33
C ARG A 7 -0.89 9.63 7.08
N LEU A 8 -1.60 10.12 6.06
CA LEU A 8 -1.77 9.38 4.80
C LEU A 8 -0.45 9.17 4.06
N LEU A 9 0.47 10.13 4.09
CA LEU A 9 1.81 9.97 3.52
C LEU A 9 2.64 8.93 4.29
N GLU A 10 2.55 8.89 5.62
CA GLU A 10 3.19 7.87 6.46
C GLU A 10 2.61 6.48 6.18
N THR A 11 1.29 6.36 6.09
CA THR A 11 0.61 5.12 5.68
C THR A 11 1.06 4.67 4.29
N ALA A 12 1.07 5.57 3.30
CA ALA A 12 1.55 5.25 1.96
C ALA A 12 3.00 4.75 1.96
N ARG A 13 3.87 5.36 2.79
CA ARG A 13 5.26 4.93 2.94
C ARG A 13 5.37 3.54 3.55
N ALA A 14 4.60 3.25 4.59
CA ALA A 14 4.58 1.95 5.25
C ALA A 14 4.08 0.85 4.28
N LEU A 15 2.98 1.10 3.57
CA LEU A 15 2.42 0.17 2.59
C LEU A 15 3.39 -0.09 1.43
N ARG A 16 4.12 0.92 0.95
CA ARG A 16 5.16 0.74 -0.08
C ARG A 16 6.33 -0.12 0.42
N SER A 17 6.77 0.06 1.67
CA SER A 17 7.81 -0.80 2.25
C SER A 17 7.36 -2.25 2.26
N ARG A 18 6.15 -2.49 2.78
CA ARG A 18 5.58 -3.83 2.90
C ARG A 18 5.33 -4.49 1.56
N LEU A 19 4.87 -3.73 0.56
CA LEU A 19 4.73 -4.21 -0.81
C LEU A 19 6.09 -4.64 -1.38
N ARG A 20 7.13 -3.82 -1.20
CA ARG A 20 8.48 -4.14 -1.69
C ARG A 20 9.07 -5.36 -0.99
N GLU A 21 8.85 -5.50 0.31
CA GLU A 21 9.27 -6.68 1.07
C GLU A 21 8.57 -7.94 0.54
N LEU A 22 7.25 -7.89 0.33
CA LEU A 22 6.48 -9.02 -0.20
C LEU A 22 6.84 -9.36 -1.67
N GLU A 23 7.16 -8.36 -2.49
CA GLU A 23 7.64 -8.55 -3.87
C GLU A 23 9.04 -9.17 -3.93
N ARG A 24 9.86 -8.97 -2.89
CA ARG A 24 11.21 -9.54 -2.80
C ARG A 24 11.26 -10.87 -2.05
N SER A 25 10.25 -11.15 -1.24
CA SER A 25 10.17 -12.41 -0.51
C SER A 25 10.08 -13.57 -1.48
N GLU A 26 11.03 -14.49 -1.40
CA GLU A 26 10.88 -15.80 -2.00
C GLU A 26 9.81 -16.55 -1.18
N VAL A 27 8.81 -17.07 -1.88
CA VAL A 27 7.78 -17.91 -1.29
C VAL A 27 7.77 -19.26 -2.00
N PRO A 28 7.54 -20.36 -1.27
CA PRO A 28 7.29 -21.66 -1.88
C PRO A 28 6.15 -21.59 -2.91
N GLU A 29 6.19 -22.46 -3.91
CA GLU A 29 5.20 -22.44 -5.01
C GLU A 29 3.75 -22.58 -4.52
N PHE A 30 3.53 -23.40 -3.49
CA PHE A 30 2.20 -23.59 -2.89
C PHE A 30 1.66 -22.34 -2.16
N GLU A 31 2.53 -21.40 -1.75
CA GLU A 31 2.13 -20.15 -1.11
C GLU A 31 1.99 -18.98 -2.10
N ARG A 32 2.37 -19.18 -3.37
CA ARG A 32 2.25 -18.14 -4.41
C ARG A 32 0.84 -17.54 -4.52
N PRO A 33 -0.26 -18.32 -4.49
CA PRO A 33 -1.60 -17.73 -4.55
C PRO A 33 -1.87 -16.79 -3.37
N MET A 34 -1.42 -17.17 -2.17
CA MET A 34 -1.62 -16.37 -0.96
C MET A 34 -0.80 -15.07 -1.01
N ARG A 35 0.44 -15.16 -1.51
CA ARG A 35 1.26 -13.98 -1.80
C ARG A 35 0.62 -13.06 -2.83
N GLU A 36 0.05 -13.60 -3.91
CA GLU A 36 -0.62 -12.78 -4.92
C GLU A 36 -1.84 -12.04 -4.36
N VAL A 37 -2.63 -12.71 -3.51
CA VAL A 37 -3.74 -12.07 -2.80
C VAL A 37 -3.25 -10.92 -1.92
N ALA A 38 -2.20 -11.16 -1.13
CA ALA A 38 -1.60 -10.12 -0.28
C ALA A 38 -1.01 -8.95 -1.10
N LEU A 39 -0.37 -9.21 -2.25
CA LEU A 39 0.11 -8.17 -3.16
C LEU A 39 -1.04 -7.34 -3.74
N ARG A 40 -2.15 -7.99 -4.14
CA ARG A 40 -3.35 -7.30 -4.65
C ARG A 40 -3.97 -6.42 -3.56
N ALA A 41 -4.10 -6.92 -2.34
CA ALA A 41 -4.63 -6.16 -1.21
C ALA A 41 -3.80 -4.90 -0.92
N LEU A 42 -2.48 -5.03 -0.79
CA LEU A 42 -1.57 -3.90 -0.57
C LEU A 42 -1.62 -2.85 -1.69
N ARG A 43 -1.74 -3.29 -2.94
CA ARG A 43 -1.91 -2.39 -4.10
C ARG A 43 -3.26 -1.67 -4.05
N GLY A 44 -4.33 -2.35 -3.62
CA GLY A 44 -5.65 -1.77 -3.40
C GLY A 44 -5.61 -0.66 -2.34
N GLU A 45 -5.05 -0.96 -1.17
CA GLU A 45 -4.90 0.01 -0.07
C GLU A 45 -4.05 1.23 -0.50
N LEU A 46 -2.95 1.02 -1.23
CA LEU A 46 -2.16 2.12 -1.78
C LEU A 46 -2.94 3.00 -2.75
N SER A 47 -3.80 2.40 -3.58
CA SER A 47 -4.66 3.15 -4.49
C SER A 47 -5.70 3.97 -3.72
N GLU A 48 -6.25 3.46 -2.63
CA GLU A 48 -7.18 4.18 -1.77
C GLU A 48 -6.53 5.38 -1.09
N VAL A 49 -5.37 5.17 -0.46
CA VAL A 49 -4.59 6.25 0.15
C VAL A 49 -4.21 7.31 -0.88
N GLY A 50 -3.82 6.91 -2.09
CA GLY A 50 -3.55 7.82 -3.20
C GLY A 50 -4.76 8.68 -3.58
N ARG A 51 -5.95 8.08 -3.66
CA ARG A 51 -7.21 8.80 -3.94
C ARG A 51 -7.55 9.78 -2.82
N GLU A 52 -7.38 9.40 -1.55
CA GLU A 52 -7.61 10.32 -0.42
C GLU A 52 -6.63 11.49 -0.42
N LEU A 53 -5.35 11.24 -0.71
CA LEU A 53 -4.35 12.30 -0.84
C LEU A 53 -4.69 13.27 -1.97
N GLN A 54 -5.18 12.78 -3.11
CA GLN A 54 -5.66 13.63 -4.21
C GLN A 54 -6.86 14.48 -3.79
N ARG A 55 -7.86 13.90 -3.11
CA ARG A 55 -9.01 14.66 -2.59
C ARG A 55 -8.57 15.78 -1.67
N LEU A 56 -7.64 15.51 -0.75
CA LEU A 56 -7.09 16.51 0.17
C LEU A 56 -6.21 17.57 -0.49
N ALA A 57 -5.73 17.34 -1.72
CA ALA A 57 -4.95 18.32 -2.47
C ALA A 57 -5.83 19.27 -3.28
N VAL A 58 -7.07 18.88 -3.56
CA VAL A 58 -8.07 19.66 -4.31
C VAL A 58 -9.00 20.46 -3.37
N CYS A 59 -9.08 20.07 -2.09
CA CYS A 59 -9.78 20.81 -1.02
C CYS A 59 -8.86 21.83 -0.34
#